data_AF-A0A5S4F7E7-F1
#
_entry.id   AF-A0A5S4F7E7-F1
#
_cell.length_a   1.000
_cell.length_b   1.000
_cell.length_c   1.000
_cell.angle_alpha   90.00
_cell.angle_beta   90.00
_cell.angle_gamma   90.00
#
_symmetry.space_group_name_H-M   'P 1'
#
loop_
_entity.id
_entity.type
_entity.pdbx_description
1 polymer ?
#
loop_
_entity_poly.entity_id
_entity_poly.type
_entity_poly.pdbx_seq_one_letter_code
_entity_poly.pdbx_strand_id
1 'polypeptide(L)'
;MPLSVRVARNLIWFQATLTLLGIVLLIVGLVLDPNDVLEELLYAPFYLPPLATGWLANQWRTRRPRVHHATIAVQLAIPLLDFFHFLIEDTLSWVLTAPWSALIVALLLLPPARTWFAPTLQTPCTPSQPAPPATT
;
A
#
# COMPACT_ATOMS: atom_id res chain seq x y z
N MET A 1 11.29 -11.65 5.73
CA MET A 1 10.58 -10.72 4.82
C MET A 1 11.63 -10.14 3.90
N PRO A 2 11.44 -10.15 2.55
CA PRO A 2 12.43 -9.63 1.61
C PRO A 2 12.72 -8.15 1.88
N LEU A 3 13.93 -7.68 1.53
CA LEU A 3 14.31 -6.28 1.71
C LEU A 3 13.35 -5.34 0.97
N SER A 4 12.96 -5.68 -0.27
CA SER A 4 11.98 -4.90 -1.05
C SER A 4 10.66 -4.71 -0.32
N VAL A 5 10.13 -5.78 0.29
CA VAL A 5 8.87 -5.74 1.04
C VAL A 5 9.04 -4.98 2.36
N ARG A 6 10.20 -5.10 3.02
CA ARG A 6 10.48 -4.33 4.25
C ARG A 6 10.56 -2.83 3.95
N VAL A 7 11.25 -2.44 2.89
CA VAL A 7 11.37 -1.04 2.46
C VAL A 7 10.00 -0.50 2.06
N ALA A 8 9.24 -1.22 1.21
CA ALA A 8 7.88 -0.81 0.83
C ALA A 8 6.98 -0.64 2.06
N ARG A 9 7.05 -1.57 3.02
CA ARG A 9 6.28 -1.47 4.28
C ARG A 9 6.65 -0.24 5.09
N ASN A 10 7.94 0.06 5.22
CA ASN A 10 8.40 1.24 5.96
C ASN A 10 7.97 2.53 5.27
N LEU A 11 8.06 2.61 3.94
CA LEU A 11 7.58 3.75 3.16
C LEU A 11 6.07 3.97 3.33
N ILE A 12 5.28 2.91 3.30
CA ILE A 12 3.83 2.97 3.56
C ILE A 12 3.55 3.47 4.98
N TRP A 13 4.27 2.97 5.99
CA TRP A 13 4.11 3.45 7.36
C TRP A 13 4.46 4.92 7.51
N PHE A 14 5.58 5.34 6.93
CA PHE A 14 5.99 6.73 6.94
C PHE A 14 4.92 7.62 6.30
N GLN A 15 4.39 7.22 5.15
CA GLN A 15 3.30 7.91 4.47
C GLN A 15 2.05 7.99 5.36
N ALA A 16 1.60 6.87 5.95
CA ALA A 16 0.43 6.85 6.83
C ALA A 16 0.61 7.73 8.08
N THR A 17 1.82 7.77 8.66
CA THR A 17 2.12 8.63 9.81
C THR A 17 2.07 10.11 9.44
N LEU A 18 2.62 10.50 8.28
CA LEU A 18 2.53 11.87 7.78
C LEU A 18 1.07 12.27 7.54
N THR A 19 0.28 11.38 6.94
CA THR A 19 -1.16 11.59 6.74
C THR A 19 -1.89 11.77 8.07
N LEU A 20 -1.57 10.96 9.08
CA LEU A 20 -2.18 11.04 10.41
C LEU A 20 -1.81 12.35 11.12
N LEU A 21 -0.56 12.80 10.98
CA LEU A 21 -0.14 14.11 11.45
C LEU A 21 -0.93 15.23 10.74
N GLY A 22 -1.12 15.12 9.42
CA GLY A 22 -1.94 16.05 8.65
C GLY A 22 -3.39 16.11 9.13
N ILE A 23 -4.01 14.96 9.44
CA ILE A 23 -5.36 14.91 10.01
C ILE A 23 -5.41 15.59 11.37
N VAL A 24 -4.42 15.36 12.24
CA VAL A 24 -4.38 16.01 13.56
C VAL A 24 -4.27 17.52 13.40
N LEU A 25 -3.42 18.00 12.49
CA LEU A 25 -3.28 19.43 12.19
C LEU A 25 -4.58 20.02 11.64
N LEU A 26 -5.28 19.29 10.76
CA LEU A 26 -6.59 19.68 10.23
C LEU A 26 -7.63 19.78 11.35
N ILE A 27 -7.72 18.79 12.25
CA ILE A 27 -8.63 18.85 13.40
C ILE A 27 -8.30 20.05 14.31
N VAL A 28 -7.03 20.33 14.55
CA VAL A 28 -6.61 21.50 15.35
C VAL A 28 -6.99 22.80 14.65
N GLY A 29 -6.81 22.90 13.32
CA GLY A 29 -7.24 24.03 12.50
C GLY A 29 -8.74 24.29 12.63
N LEU A 30 -9.55 23.26 12.41
CA LEU A 30 -11.01 23.29 12.55
C LEU A 30 -11.50 23.79 13.91
N VAL A 31 -10.81 23.39 14.99
CA VAL A 31 -11.15 23.82 16.36
C VAL A 31 -10.80 25.29 16.59
N LEU A 32 -9.74 25.79 15.94
CA LEU A 32 -9.27 27.17 16.09
C LEU A 32 -10.04 28.15 15.20
N ASP A 33 -10.43 27.76 13.99
CA ASP A 33 -11.26 28.55 13.08
C ASP A 33 -12.33 27.69 12.38
N PRO A 34 -13.55 27.60 12.95
CA PRO A 34 -14.60 26.74 12.42
C PRO A 34 -15.30 27.29 11.18
N ASN A 35 -14.91 28.46 10.65
CA ASN A 35 -15.57 28.99 9.45
C ASN A 35 -15.17 28.23 8.17
N ASP A 36 -14.02 27.56 8.18
CA ASP A 36 -13.45 26.87 7.01
C ASP A 36 -13.74 25.36 6.95
N VAL A 37 -14.67 24.87 7.80
CA VAL A 37 -15.02 23.45 7.93
C VAL A 37 -15.36 22.79 6.60
N LEU A 38 -16.13 23.49 5.75
CA LEU A 38 -16.61 22.92 4.49
C LEU A 38 -15.45 22.69 3.52
N GLU A 39 -14.51 23.63 3.45
CA GLU A 39 -13.35 23.57 2.58
C GLU A 39 -12.37 22.50 3.07
N GLU A 40 -12.10 22.44 4.38
CA GLU A 40 -11.29 21.37 4.97
C GLU A 40 -11.89 19.97 4.79
N LEU A 41 -13.22 19.84 4.84
CA LEU A 41 -13.90 18.55 4.64
C LEU A 41 -13.77 18.03 3.20
N LEU A 42 -13.64 18.92 2.21
CA LEU A 42 -13.39 18.53 0.82
C LEU A 42 -12.03 17.84 0.65
N TYR A 43 -11.07 18.10 1.54
CA TYR A 43 -9.76 17.45 1.55
C TYR A 43 -9.76 16.09 2.26
N ALA A 44 -10.77 15.77 3.07
CA ALA A 44 -10.88 14.50 3.80
C ALA A 44 -10.66 13.24 2.94
N PRO A 45 -11.18 13.15 1.69
CA PRO A 45 -10.98 11.99 0.83
C PRO A 45 -9.51 11.72 0.47
N PHE A 46 -8.64 12.74 0.44
CA PHE A 46 -7.22 12.57 0.10
C PHE A 46 -6.42 11.87 1.21
N TYR A 47 -6.91 11.91 2.45
CA TYR A 47 -6.26 11.22 3.58
C TYR A 47 -6.64 9.73 3.68
N LEU A 48 -7.74 9.31 3.06
CA LEU A 48 -8.22 7.93 3.14
C LEU A 48 -7.27 6.90 2.50
N PRO A 49 -6.77 7.08 1.26
CA PRO A 49 -5.93 6.08 0.61
C PRO A 49 -4.62 5.80 1.37
N PRO A 50 -3.85 6.80 1.85
CA PRO A 50 -2.66 6.52 2.67
C PRO A 50 -2.97 5.73 3.94
N LEU A 51 -4.05 6.05 4.65
CA LEU A 51 -4.48 5.30 5.84
C LEU A 51 -4.88 3.85 5.48
N ALA A 52 -5.60 3.67 4.37
CA ALA A 52 -5.97 2.35 3.88
C ALA A 52 -4.72 1.51 3.53
N THR A 53 -3.68 2.12 2.94
CA THR A 53 -2.40 1.41 2.70
C THR A 53 -1.70 1.02 4.01
N GLY A 54 -1.73 1.88 5.04
CA GLY A 54 -1.22 1.56 6.37
C GLY A 54 -1.94 0.37 7.01
N TRP A 55 -3.27 0.34 6.90
CA TRP A 55 -4.08 -0.79 7.36
C TRP A 55 -3.78 -2.08 6.58
N LEU A 56 -3.64 -2.00 5.25
CA LEU A 56 -3.24 -3.13 4.42
C LEU A 56 -1.83 -3.63 4.80
N ALA A 57 -0.88 -2.73 5.07
CA ALA A 57 0.48 -3.05 5.51
C ALA A 57 0.52 -3.81 6.86
N ASN A 58 -0.50 -3.66 7.70
CA ASN A 58 -0.69 -4.47 8.90
C ASN A 58 -1.07 -5.92 8.57
N GLN A 59 -1.90 -6.11 7.53
CA GLN A 59 -2.33 -7.43 7.08
C GLN A 59 -1.26 -8.20 6.29
N TRP A 60 -0.13 -7.58 5.97
CA TRP A 60 0.94 -8.25 5.22
C TRP A 60 1.48 -9.50 5.91
N ARG A 61 1.32 -9.64 7.24
CA ARG A 61 1.62 -10.89 7.97
C ARG A 61 0.89 -12.10 7.39
N THR A 62 -0.30 -11.90 6.81
CA THR A 62 -1.10 -12.97 6.18
C THR A 62 -0.52 -13.48 4.87
N ARG A 63 0.41 -12.72 4.25
CA ARG A 63 1.05 -13.05 2.96
C ARG A 63 0.06 -13.43 1.87
N ARG A 64 -1.15 -12.86 1.89
CA ARG A 64 -2.18 -13.16 0.89
C ARG A 64 -1.94 -12.34 -0.38
N PRO A 65 -2.09 -12.94 -1.58
CA PRO A 65 -1.91 -12.21 -2.83
C PRO A 65 -2.95 -11.09 -2.98
N ARG A 66 -4.18 -11.27 -2.48
CA ARG A 66 -5.21 -10.21 -2.51
C ARG A 66 -4.76 -8.93 -1.80
N VAL A 67 -4.05 -9.04 -0.67
CA VAL A 67 -3.55 -7.89 0.10
C VAL A 67 -2.46 -7.15 -0.69
N HIS A 68 -1.62 -7.89 -1.42
CA HIS A 68 -0.60 -7.31 -2.31
C HIS A 68 -1.23 -6.51 -3.45
N HIS A 69 -2.19 -7.08 -4.17
CA HIS A 69 -2.88 -6.39 -5.28
C HIS A 69 -3.69 -5.18 -4.78
N ALA A 70 -4.37 -5.32 -3.63
CA ALA A 70 -5.08 -4.20 -3.02
C ALA A 70 -4.12 -3.07 -2.64
N THR A 71 -2.94 -3.38 -2.11
CA THR A 71 -1.95 -2.34 -1.75
C THR A 71 -1.45 -1.62 -3.01
N ILE A 72 -1.17 -2.34 -4.10
CA ILE A 72 -0.78 -1.73 -5.38
C ILE A 72 -1.89 -0.83 -5.92
N ALA A 73 -3.13 -1.30 -5.92
CA ALA A 73 -4.28 -0.53 -6.42
C ALA A 73 -4.46 0.78 -5.65
N VAL A 74 -4.39 0.74 -4.32
CA VAL A 74 -4.52 1.95 -3.49
C VAL A 74 -3.33 2.88 -3.68
N GLN A 75 -2.11 2.34 -3.82
CA GLN A 75 -0.93 3.18 -4.11
C GLN A 75 -1.00 3.87 -5.47
N LEU A 76 -1.64 3.27 -6.47
CA LEU A 76 -1.89 3.93 -7.76
C LEU A 76 -3.01 4.97 -7.68
N ALA A 77 -3.99 4.79 -6.79
CA ALA A 77 -5.09 5.72 -6.63
C ALA A 77 -4.66 7.06 -6.01
N ILE A 78 -3.63 7.07 -5.15
CA ILE A 78 -3.10 8.30 -4.51
C ILE A 78 -2.70 9.36 -5.54
N PRO A 79 -1.72 9.13 -6.43
CA PRO A 79 -1.31 10.13 -7.40
C PRO A 79 -2.38 10.39 -8.47
N LEU A 80 -3.31 9.45 -8.69
CA LEU A 80 -4.44 9.67 -9.59
C LEU A 80 -5.39 10.73 -9.03
N LEU A 81 -5.70 10.65 -7.73
CA LEU A 81 -6.51 11.66 -7.04
C LEU A 81 -5.81 13.01 -7.04
N ASP A 82 -4.52 13.04 -6.73
CA ASP A 82 -3.73 14.29 -6.76
C ASP A 82 -3.66 14.88 -8.17
N PHE A 83 -3.61 14.05 -9.21
CA PHE A 83 -3.65 14.51 -10.60
C PHE A 83 -5.01 15.14 -10.95
N PHE A 84 -6.13 14.54 -10.50
CA PHE A 84 -7.44 15.17 -10.70
C PHE A 84 -7.57 16.51 -9.96
N HIS A 85 -7.01 16.58 -8.75
CA HIS A 85 -6.97 17.82 -7.98
C HIS A 85 -6.09 18.89 -8.66
N PHE A 86 -4.93 18.50 -9.19
CA PHE A 86 -4.09 19.37 -10.04
C PHE A 86 -4.87 19.95 -11.23
N LEU A 87 -5.69 19.14 -11.92
CA LEU A 87 -6.48 19.63 -13.05
C LEU A 87 -7.51 20.70 -12.67
N ILE A 88 -7.90 20.76 -11.39
CA ILE A 88 -8.92 21.69 -10.88
C ILE A 88 -8.26 22.92 -10.24
N GLU A 89 -7.19 22.72 -9.47
CA GLU A 89 -6.60 23.74 -8.58
C GLU A 89 -5.13 24.09 -8.92
N ASP A 90 -4.57 23.51 -9.98
CA ASP A 90 -3.18 23.72 -10.46
C ASP A 90 -2.10 23.44 -9.39
N THR A 91 -2.41 22.56 -8.45
CA THR A 91 -1.53 22.19 -7.34
C THR A 91 -0.50 21.13 -7.75
N LEU A 92 0.78 21.40 -7.52
CA LEU A 92 1.89 20.50 -7.92
C LEU A 92 2.12 19.32 -6.95
N SER A 93 1.17 19.02 -6.06
CA SER A 93 1.27 17.92 -5.08
C SER A 93 1.52 16.56 -5.76
N TRP A 94 0.90 16.35 -6.94
CA TRP A 94 1.05 15.14 -7.75
C TRP A 94 2.51 14.85 -8.13
N VAL A 95 3.34 15.87 -8.31
CA VAL A 95 4.77 15.74 -8.68
C VAL A 95 5.56 15.05 -7.57
N LEU A 96 5.12 15.20 -6.32
CA LEU A 96 5.75 14.59 -5.17
C LEU A 96 5.19 13.19 -4.88
N THR A 97 3.88 13.02 -5.01
CA THR A 97 3.21 11.77 -4.64
C THR A 97 3.35 10.70 -5.71
N ALA A 98 3.38 11.04 -7.00
CA ALA A 98 3.53 10.07 -8.08
C ALA A 98 4.86 9.29 -8.04
N PRO A 99 6.04 9.93 -7.90
CA PRO A 99 7.30 9.19 -7.76
C PRO A 99 7.32 8.30 -6.52
N TRP A 100 6.74 8.77 -5.41
CA TRP A 100 6.71 8.04 -4.15
C TRP A 100 5.86 6.76 -4.26
N SER A 101 4.64 6.88 -4.77
CA SER A 101 3.76 5.75 -5.02
C SER A 101 4.33 4.80 -6.08
N ALA A 102 4.94 5.33 -7.14
CA ALA A 102 5.61 4.51 -8.15
C ALA A 102 6.77 3.69 -7.57
N LEU A 103 7.57 4.26 -6.66
CA LEU A 103 8.63 3.54 -5.97
C LEU A 103 8.08 2.38 -5.14
N ILE A 104 7.02 2.60 -4.37
CA ILE A 104 6.38 1.56 -3.56
C ILE A 104 5.84 0.44 -4.45
N VAL A 105 5.16 0.80 -5.55
CA VAL A 105 4.65 -0.17 -6.53
C VAL A 105 5.80 -0.95 -7.18
N ALA A 106 6.87 -0.29 -7.60
CA ALA A 106 8.03 -0.94 -8.18
C ALA A 106 8.65 -1.97 -7.22
N LEU A 107 8.84 -1.60 -5.95
CA LEU A 107 9.34 -2.51 -4.91
C LEU A 107 8.43 -3.73 -4.70
N LEU A 108 7.11 -3.54 -4.81
CA LEU A 108 6.11 -4.60 -4.68
C LEU A 108 6.01 -5.49 -5.94
N LEU A 109 6.36 -4.97 -7.11
CA LEU A 109 6.39 -5.74 -8.35
C LEU A 109 7.67 -6.58 -8.51
N LEU A 110 8.71 -6.30 -7.73
CA LEU A 110 9.94 -7.09 -7.76
C LEU A 110 9.67 -8.58 -7.46
N PRO A 111 10.38 -9.52 -8.13
CA PRO A 111 10.17 -10.96 -7.94
C PRO A 111 10.19 -11.43 -6.47
N PRO A 112 11.10 -10.95 -5.59
CA PRO A 112 11.11 -11.32 -4.18
C PRO A 112 9.85 -10.91 -3.42
N ALA A 113 9.21 -9.81 -3.81
CA ALA A 113 7.97 -9.37 -3.19
C ALA A 113 6.79 -10.25 -3.64
N ARG A 114 6.70 -10.53 -4.95
CA ARG A 114 5.66 -11.42 -5.51
C ARG A 114 5.68 -12.80 -4.88
N THR A 115 6.84 -13.43 -4.77
CA THR A 115 6.98 -14.77 -4.16
C THR A 115 6.68 -14.76 -2.66
N TRP A 116 6.85 -13.63 -1.97
CA TRP A 116 6.52 -13.51 -0.56
C TRP A 116 5.02 -13.46 -0.29
N PHE A 117 4.23 -12.82 -1.18
CA PHE A 117 2.76 -12.73 -1.10
C PHE A 117 2.02 -13.85 -1.84
N ALA A 118 2.72 -14.60 -2.69
CA ALA A 118 2.24 -15.83 -3.30
C ALA A 118 3.30 -16.90 -3.07
N PRO A 119 3.51 -17.34 -1.80
CA PRO A 119 4.35 -18.49 -1.55
C PRO A 119 3.69 -19.64 -2.31
N THR A 120 4.39 -20.14 -3.34
CA THR A 120 3.96 -21.34 -4.06
C THR A 120 3.60 -22.37 -3.02
N LEU A 121 2.32 -22.75 -2.96
CA LEU A 121 1.92 -23.99 -2.30
C LEU A 121 2.86 -25.04 -2.87
N GLN A 122 3.68 -25.65 -2.02
CA GLN A 122 4.41 -26.85 -2.38
C GLN A 122 3.38 -27.76 -3.05
N THR A 123 3.59 -28.09 -4.31
CA THR A 123 2.83 -29.12 -5.01
C THR A 123 2.77 -30.35 -4.08
N PRO A 124 1.60 -30.73 -3.55
CA PRO A 124 1.46 -32.08 -3.04
C PRO A 124 1.51 -33.01 -4.27
N CYS A 125 2.11 -34.19 -4.09
CA CYS A 125 2.34 -35.22 -5.11
C CYS A 125 3.67 -35.14 -5.87
N THR A 126 4.75 -35.51 -5.20
CA THR A 126 5.49 -36.67 -5.69
C THR A 126 4.85 -37.91 -5.06
N PRO A 127 4.07 -38.74 -5.78
CA PRO A 127 3.71 -40.05 -5.26
C PRO A 127 5.01 -40.83 -5.07
N SER A 128 5.27 -41.22 -3.83
CA SER A 128 6.39 -42.08 -3.47
C SER A 128 6.35 -43.33 -4.35
N GLN A 129 7.44 -43.52 -5.09
CA GLN A 129 7.75 -44.64 -5.97
C GLN A 129 7.36 -45.99 -5.33
N PRO A 130 6.74 -46.95 -6.06
CA PRO A 130 6.43 -48.26 -5.49
C PRO A 130 7.73 -48.97 -5.10
N ALA A 131 7.72 -49.60 -3.93
CA ALA A 131 8.85 -50.34 -3.38
C ALA A 131 9.34 -51.42 -4.38
N PRO A 132 10.67 -51.64 -4.49
CA PRO A 132 11.21 -52.63 -5.40
C PRO A 132 10.73 -54.04 -5.01
N PRO A 133 10.46 -54.92 -6.00
CA PRO A 133 9.96 -56.26 -5.73
C PRO A 133 11.01 -57.07 -4.96
N ALA A 134 10.56 -57.75 -3.91
CA ALA A 134 11.37 -58.68 -3.14
C ALA A 134 11.81 -59.83 -4.06
N THR A 135 13.10 -59.91 -4.34
CA THR A 135 13.74 -61.07 -4.97
C THR A 135 13.77 -62.21 -3.96
N THR A 136 13.07 -63.30 -4.30
CA THR A 136 13.12 -64.62 -3.65
C THR A 136 14.47 -65.30 -3.87
#